data_AF-A0AAU4C6Z5-F1
#
_entry.id   AF-A0AAU4C6Z5-F1
#
_cell.length_a   1.000
_cell.length_b   1.000
_cell.length_c   1.000
_cell.angle_alpha   90.00
_cell.angle_beta   90.00
_cell.angle_gamma   90.00
#
_symmetry.space_group_name_H-M   'P 1'
#
loop_
_entity.id
_entity.type
_entity.pdbx_description
1 polymer ?
#
loop_
_entity_poly.entity_id
_entity_poly.type
_entity_poly.pdbx_seq_one_letter_code
_entity_poly.pdbx_strand_id
1 'polypeptide(L)'
;MGKPDTRSIDREISKTTRKLEAVRRGEMWPLTSAERRAVIGALAGGSYRVLRGKSAGRQESRLDSLSSSVETRLTAELTALHMERARIVREAAAAKAKRKSSGWW
;
A
#
# COMPACT_ATOMS: atom_id res chain seq x y z
N MET A 1 -27.02 5.25 -18.72
CA MET A 1 -25.72 5.47 -18.06
C MET A 1 -25.17 4.12 -17.66
N GLY A 2 -24.02 3.74 -18.23
CA GLY A 2 -23.25 2.63 -17.69
C GLY A 2 -22.79 2.97 -16.27
N LYS A 3 -22.67 1.96 -15.41
CA LYS A 3 -22.10 2.14 -14.07
C LYS A 3 -20.70 2.78 -14.21
N PRO A 4 -20.27 3.68 -13.30
CA PRO A 4 -18.91 4.19 -13.31
C PRO A 4 -17.94 3.01 -13.36
N ASP A 5 -16.98 3.03 -14.29
CA ASP A 5 -16.03 1.93 -14.43
C ASP A 5 -14.95 2.02 -13.34
N THR A 6 -15.31 1.55 -12.15
CA THR A 6 -14.39 1.47 -11.00
C THR A 6 -13.61 0.16 -10.99
N ARG A 7 -13.84 -0.75 -11.95
CA ARG A 7 -13.30 -2.11 -11.90
C ARG A 7 -11.77 -2.14 -11.89
N SER A 8 -11.13 -1.23 -12.61
CA SER A 8 -9.66 -1.13 -12.61
C SER A 8 -9.14 -0.73 -11.23
N ILE A 9 -9.74 0.30 -10.63
CA ILE A 9 -9.34 0.81 -9.31
C ILE A 9 -9.66 -0.21 -8.22
N ASP A 10 -10.83 -0.86 -8.26
CA ASP A 10 -11.21 -1.89 -7.30
C ASP A 10 -10.23 -3.08 -7.35
N ARG A 11 -9.73 -3.44 -8.54
CA ARG A 11 -8.66 -4.46 -8.70
C ARG A 11 -7.34 -4.00 -8.09
N GLU A 12 -6.97 -2.74 -8.27
CA GLU A 12 -5.75 -2.18 -7.67
C GLU A 12 -5.85 -2.10 -6.14
N ILE A 13 -6.98 -1.64 -5.59
CA ILE A 13 -7.25 -1.65 -4.15
C ILE A 13 -7.10 -3.07 -3.60
N SER A 14 -7.68 -4.07 -4.26
CA SER A 14 -7.56 -5.47 -3.84
C SER A 14 -6.11 -5.96 -3.87
N LYS A 15 -5.34 -5.62 -4.92
CA LYS A 15 -3.92 -5.96 -5.01
C LYS A 15 -3.09 -5.30 -3.91
N THR A 16 -3.29 -4.01 -3.65
CA THR A 16 -2.56 -3.26 -2.62
C THR A 16 -2.93 -3.73 -1.21
N THR A 17 -4.19 -4.10 -0.99
CA THR A 17 -4.64 -4.72 0.27
C THR A 17 -3.92 -6.05 0.51
N ARG A 18 -3.84 -6.92 -0.51
CA ARG A 18 -3.09 -8.19 -0.41
C ARG A 18 -1.60 -7.97 -0.14
N LYS A 19 -1.00 -6.92 -0.72
CA LYS A 19 0.38 -6.54 -0.41
C LYS A 19 0.53 -6.12 1.05
N LEU A 20 -0.39 -5.31 1.56
CA LEU A 20 -0.37 -4.86 2.96
C LEU A 20 -0.50 -6.04 3.93
N GLU A 21 -1.42 -6.96 3.66
CA GLU A 21 -1.57 -8.18 4.45
C GLU A 21 -0.32 -9.07 4.40
N ALA A 22 0.31 -9.18 3.22
CA ALA A 22 1.55 -9.92 3.07
C ALA A 22 2.69 -9.31 3.88
N VAL A 23 2.84 -7.98 3.90
CA VAL A 23 3.83 -7.29 4.75
C VAL A 23 3.56 -7.58 6.23
N ARG A 24 2.31 -7.51 6.68
CA ARG A 24 1.92 -7.84 8.06
C ARG A 24 2.21 -9.29 8.45
N ARG A 25 2.19 -10.21 7.48
CA ARG A 25 2.60 -11.62 7.68
C ARG A 25 4.11 -11.83 7.60
N GLY A 26 4.90 -10.78 7.36
CA GLY A 26 6.36 -10.87 7.20
C GLY A 26 6.81 -11.36 5.83
N GLU A 27 5.92 -11.38 4.83
CA GLU A 27 6.26 -11.80 3.47
C GLU A 27 7.07 -10.72 2.73
N MET A 28 8.06 -11.14 1.94
CA MET A 28 9.01 -10.23 1.26
C MET A 28 8.73 -9.95 -0.22
N TRP A 29 7.67 -10.51 -0.80
CA TRP A 29 7.29 -10.23 -2.20
C TRP A 29 6.64 -8.85 -2.44
N PRO A 30 5.93 -8.19 -1.49
CA PRO A 30 5.36 -6.87 -1.71
C PRO A 30 6.38 -5.72 -1.55
N LEU A 31 7.61 -6.06 -1.17
CA LEU A 31 8.71 -5.11 -0.98
C LEU A 31 9.30 -4.67 -2.32
N THR A 32 9.67 -3.40 -2.40
CA THR A 32 10.50 -2.87 -3.48
C THR A 32 11.93 -3.40 -3.41
N SER A 33 12.68 -3.24 -4.49
CA SER A 33 14.09 -3.66 -4.55
C SER A 33 14.97 -2.96 -3.50
N ALA A 34 14.69 -1.70 -3.18
CA ALA A 34 15.38 -0.93 -2.14
C ALA A 34 15.04 -1.45 -0.74
N GLU A 35 13.75 -1.65 -0.44
CA GLU A 35 13.28 -2.19 0.83
C GLU A 35 13.82 -3.61 1.07
N ARG A 36 13.80 -4.47 0.04
CA ARG A 36 14.36 -5.81 0.13
C ARG A 36 15.87 -5.80 0.42
N ARG A 37 16.64 -4.91 -0.21
CA ARG A 37 18.07 -4.76 0.11
C ARG A 37 18.28 -4.28 1.55
N ALA A 38 17.44 -3.38 2.04
CA ALA A 38 17.53 -2.89 3.40
C ALA A 38 17.25 -4.01 4.42
N VAL A 39 16.24 -4.84 4.17
CA VAL A 39 15.92 -6.03 4.99
C VAL A 39 17.08 -7.03 4.97
N ILE A 40 17.59 -7.40 3.79
CA ILE A 40 18.73 -8.33 3.65
C ILE A 40 19.97 -7.77 4.36
N GLY A 41 20.27 -6.47 4.19
CA GLY A 41 21.40 -5.83 4.84
C GLY A 41 21.28 -5.79 6.36
N ALA A 42 20.08 -5.58 6.89
CA ALA A 42 19.83 -5.63 8.33
C ALA A 42 19.96 -7.05 8.89
N LEU A 43 19.44 -8.06 8.19
CA LEU A 43 19.59 -9.47 8.56
C LEU A 43 21.06 -9.92 8.54
N ALA A 44 21.78 -9.65 7.45
CA ALA A 44 23.20 -9.99 7.33
C ALA A 44 24.07 -9.25 8.36
N GLY A 45 23.79 -7.98 8.61
CA GLY A 45 24.47 -7.20 9.64
C GLY A 45 24.14 -7.67 11.06
N GLY A 46 22.93 -8.19 11.28
CA GLY A 46 22.49 -8.78 12.55
C GLY A 46 23.24 -10.08 12.83
N SER A 47 23.21 -11.03 11.89
CA SER A 47 23.89 -12.32 12.01
C SER A 47 25.40 -12.16 12.20
N TYR A 48 26.03 -11.24 11.46
CA TYR A 48 27.46 -10.94 11.63
C TYR A 48 27.80 -10.45 13.05
N ARG A 49 26.94 -9.62 13.66
CA ARG A 49 27.15 -9.16 15.04
C ARG A 49 26.94 -10.26 16.06
N VAL A 50 25.89 -11.06 15.90
CA VAL A 50 25.61 -12.20 16.80
C VAL A 50 26.78 -13.18 16.79
N LEU A 51 27.34 -13.50 15.62
CA LEU A 51 28.53 -14.34 15.48
C LEU A 51 29.77 -13.75 16.17
N ARG A 52 29.86 -12.42 16.29
CA ARG A 52 30.91 -11.73 17.04
C ARG A 52 30.58 -11.50 18.52
N GLY A 53 29.51 -12.11 19.05
CA GLY A 53 29.06 -11.93 20.42
C GLY A 53 28.53 -10.52 20.72
N LYS A 54 28.19 -9.73 19.69
CA LYS A 54 27.65 -8.37 19.82
C LYS A 54 26.13 -8.38 19.69
N SER A 55 25.46 -7.44 20.37
CA SER A 55 24.01 -7.30 20.27
C SER A 55 23.56 -6.89 18.86
N ALA A 56 22.48 -7.54 18.39
CA ALA A 56 21.82 -7.24 17.13
C ALA A 56 20.71 -6.18 17.25
N GLY A 57 20.46 -5.63 18.45
CA GLY A 57 19.30 -4.76 18.72
C GLY A 57 19.15 -3.58 17.77
N ARG A 58 20.26 -2.95 17.34
CA ARG A 58 20.19 -1.86 16.34
C ARG A 58 19.71 -2.33 14.96
N GLN A 59 19.97 -3.59 14.59
CA GLN A 59 19.54 -4.15 13.31
C GLN A 59 18.09 -4.62 13.40
N GLU A 60 17.67 -5.10 14.56
CA GLU A 60 16.28 -5.42 14.86
C GLU A 60 15.40 -4.17 14.83
N SER A 61 15.79 -3.09 15.52
CA SER A 61 15.09 -1.80 15.42
C SER A 61 15.06 -1.25 14.00
N ARG A 62 16.08 -1.53 13.19
CA ARG A 62 16.07 -1.17 11.76
C ARG A 62 15.05 -1.99 10.99
N LEU A 63 14.95 -3.30 11.24
CA LEU A 63 13.92 -4.15 10.63
C LEU A 63 12.51 -3.67 10.98
N ASP A 64 12.27 -3.34 12.26
CA ASP A 64 10.99 -2.80 12.70
C ASP A 64 10.66 -1.47 12.02
N SER A 65 11.64 -0.55 11.94
CA SER A 65 11.47 0.73 11.25
C SER A 65 11.19 0.56 9.75
N LEU A 66 11.82 -0.44 9.11
CA LEU A 66 11.59 -0.75 7.70
C LEU A 66 10.19 -1.31 7.50
N SER A 67 9.76 -2.23 8.36
CA SER A 67 8.41 -2.79 8.33
C SER A 67 7.36 -1.67 8.45
N SER A 68 7.50 -0.79 9.45
CA SER A 68 6.59 0.34 9.66
C SER A 68 6.58 1.32 8.48
N SER A 69 7.73 1.58 7.87
CA SER A 69 7.86 2.43 6.68
C SER A 69 7.12 1.83 5.47
N VAL A 70 7.27 0.53 5.25
CA VAL A 70 6.59 -0.20 4.16
C VAL A 70 5.08 -0.17 4.36
N GLU A 71 4.60 -0.44 5.57
CA GLU A 71 3.17 -0.39 5.89
C GLU A 71 2.59 1.01 5.67
N THR A 72 3.33 2.05 6.07
CA THR A 72 2.93 3.45 5.85
C THR A 72 2.82 3.77 4.36
N ARG A 73 3.80 3.36 3.55
CA ARG A 73 3.77 3.55 2.09
C ARG A 73 2.55 2.86 1.46
N LEU A 74 2.32 1.59 1.77
CA LEU A 74 1.19 0.82 1.22
C LEU A 74 -0.16 1.39 1.65
N THR A 75 -0.25 1.89 2.89
CA THR A 75 -1.45 2.56 3.40
C THR A 75 -1.70 3.88 2.66
N ALA A 76 -0.65 4.64 2.37
CA ALA A 76 -0.76 5.86 1.57
C ALA A 76 -1.21 5.58 0.12
N GLU A 77 -0.63 4.56 -0.52
CA GLU A 77 -1.07 4.09 -1.85
C GLU A 77 -2.54 3.67 -1.86
N LEU A 78 -2.98 2.91 -0.86
CA LEU A 78 -4.36 2.45 -0.72
C LEU A 78 -5.32 3.63 -0.49
N THR A 79 -4.92 4.62 0.31
CA THR A 79 -5.70 5.84 0.55
C THR A 79 -5.87 6.63 -0.75
N ALA A 80 -4.80 6.79 -1.54
CA ALA A 80 -4.86 7.48 -2.82
C ALA A 80 -5.83 6.79 -3.80
N LEU A 81 -5.81 5.46 -3.87
CA LEU A 81 -6.75 4.70 -4.71
C LEU A 81 -8.21 4.86 -4.27
N HIS A 82 -8.49 4.91 -2.95
CA HIS A 82 -9.83 5.18 -2.46
C HIS A 82 -10.31 6.60 -2.76
N MET A 83 -9.42 7.59 -2.69
CA MET A 83 -9.74 8.97 -3.08
C MET A 83 -10.10 9.05 -4.57
N GLU A 84 -9.33 8.36 -5.42
CA GLU A 84 -9.60 8.32 -6.86
C GLU A 84 -10.93 7.63 -7.17
N ARG A 85 -11.22 6.50 -6.52
CA ARG A 85 -12.53 5.84 -6.63
C ARG A 85 -13.67 6.78 -6.24
N ALA A 86 -13.50 7.53 -5.15
CA ALA A 86 -14.50 8.49 -4.70
C ALA A 86 -14.69 9.63 -5.72
N ARG A 87 -13.62 10.08 -6.39
CA ARG A 87 -13.69 11.07 -7.47
C ARG A 87 -14.58 10.60 -8.62
N ILE A 88 -14.31 9.40 -9.17
CA ILE A 88 -15.09 8.83 -10.27
C ILE A 88 -16.58 8.70 -9.91
N VAL A 89 -16.87 8.24 -8.69
CA VAL A 89 -18.26 8.10 -8.21
C VAL A 89 -18.94 9.47 -8.09
N ARG A 90 -18.24 10.50 -7.59
CA ARG A 90 -18.75 11.87 -7.48
C ARG A 90 -19.02 12.47 -8.85
N GLU A 91 -18.14 12.28 -9.82
CA GLU A 91 -18.32 12.75 -11.20
C GLU A 91 -19.55 12.11 -11.87
N ALA A 92 -19.73 10.80 -11.70
CA ALA A 92 -20.90 10.10 -12.20
C ALA A 92 -22.20 10.60 -11.54
N ALA A 93 -22.18 10.88 -10.23
CA ALA A 93 -23.31 11.46 -9.50
C ALA A 93 -23.62 12.88 -9.98
N ALA A 94 -22.59 13.71 -10.20
CA ALA A 94 -22.74 15.07 -10.73
C ALA A 94 -23.32 15.08 -12.16
N ALA A 95 -22.87 14.18 -13.03
CA ALA A 95 -23.44 14.02 -14.37
C ALA A 95 -24.91 13.61 -14.33
N LYS A 96 -25.28 12.72 -13.39
CA LYS A 96 -26.68 12.33 -13.15
C LYS A 96 -27.52 13.52 -12.67
N ALA A 97 -26.99 14.34 -11.77
CA ALA A 97 -27.65 15.55 -11.27
C ALA A 97 -27.85 16.59 -12.38
N LYS A 98 -26.82 16.85 -13.20
CA LYS A 98 -26.89 17.77 -14.36
C LYS A 98 -27.95 17.36 -15.37
N ARG A 99 -28.08 16.05 -15.66
CA ARG A 99 -29.14 15.55 -16.55
C ARG A 99 -30.52 15.72 -15.93
N LYS A 100 -30.66 15.51 -14.61
CA LYS A 100 -31.92 15.73 -13.90
C LYS A 100 -32.32 17.22 -13.90
N SER A 101 -31.36 18.14 -13.89
CA SER A 101 -31.64 19.57 -14.05
C SER A 101 -31.92 20.00 -15.50
N SER A 102 -31.53 19.20 -16.50
CA SER A 102 -31.72 19.52 -17.93
C SER A 102 -32.84 18.73 -18.61
N GLY A 103 -33.53 17.85 -17.87
CA GLY A 103 -34.63 17.03 -18.40
C GLY A 103 -35.55 16.62 -17.26
N TRP A 104 -36.80 17.08 -17.38
CA TRP A 104 -37.91 17.05 -16.42
C TRP A 104 -37.95 18.27 -15.47
N TRP A 105 -38.82 19.28 -15.64
CA TRP A 105 -40.07 19.43 -16.44
C TRP A 105 -40.14 18.85 -17.86
#